data_AF-A0AA40RV59-F1
#
_entry.id   AF-A0AA40RV59-F1
#
_cell.length_a   1.000
_cell.length_b   1.000
_cell.length_c   1.000
_cell.angle_alpha   90.00
_cell.angle_beta   90.00
_cell.angle_gamma   90.00
#
_symmetry.space_group_name_H-M   'P 1'
#
loop_
_entity.id
_entity.type
_entity.pdbx_description
1 polymer ?
#
loop_
_entity_poly.entity_id
_entity_poly.type
_entity_poly.pdbx_seq_one_letter_code
_entity_poly.pdbx_strand_id
1 'polypeptide(L)'
;MHPIYTNEAKSLLDETYPAAYPMKVRGTLRKFLHDGSSNVFACQPHQRRKAATLYTSGVDAAIKKITRMLEPYSALPTDGLFDDFAPVLAHPTGMIYWDDLRRGVDLVVLYDILVALTYRYPTLQSVPAATLRRQAHVIAMRPLFRVMRATRILNSGRAFEHG
;
A
#
# COMPACT_ATOMS: atom_id res chain seq x y z
N MET A 1 5.06 10.04 -11.35
CA MET A 1 5.67 9.72 -10.05
C MET A 1 4.64 10.00 -8.98
N HIS A 2 4.52 9.13 -7.97
CA HIS A 2 3.50 9.26 -6.93
C HIS A 2 4.16 9.75 -5.62
N PRO A 3 4.02 11.04 -5.26
CA PRO A 3 4.52 11.56 -3.98
C PRO A 3 3.64 11.09 -2.81
N ILE A 4 4.28 10.92 -1.65
CA ILE A 4 3.71 10.50 -0.37
C ILE A 4 4.10 11.52 0.69
N TYR A 5 3.13 12.00 1.46
CA TYR A 5 3.23 13.22 2.23
C TYR A 5 3.15 12.98 3.73
N THR A 6 2.14 12.24 4.20
CA THR A 6 1.88 12.06 5.64
C THR A 6 2.89 11.11 6.27
N ASN A 7 3.20 11.33 7.55
CA ASN A 7 4.14 10.48 8.30
C ASN A 7 3.63 9.04 8.39
N GLU A 8 2.31 8.86 8.51
CA GLU A 8 1.65 7.58 8.46
C GLU A 8 1.91 6.81 7.15
N ALA A 9 1.70 7.44 5.99
CA ALA A 9 1.92 6.79 4.71
C ALA A 9 3.41 6.57 4.44
N LYS A 10 4.27 7.54 4.81
CA LYS A 10 5.74 7.40 4.76
C LYS A 10 6.22 6.19 5.56
N SER A 11 5.61 5.92 6.71
CA SER A 11 5.94 4.75 7.53
C SER A 11 5.69 3.42 6.81
N LEU A 12 4.93 3.39 5.72
CA LEU A 12 4.73 2.19 4.90
C LEU A 12 5.71 2.08 3.72
N LEU A 13 6.57 3.06 3.47
CA LEU A 13 7.49 3.05 2.32
C LEU A 13 8.62 2.04 2.49
N ASP A 14 9.42 2.21 3.55
CA ASP A 14 10.53 1.34 3.90
C ASP A 14 10.87 1.44 5.39
N GLU A 15 11.95 0.80 5.82
CA GLU A 15 12.37 0.72 7.22
C GLU A 15 13.03 2.00 7.75
N THR A 16 13.41 2.94 6.87
CA THR A 16 14.07 4.20 7.26
C THR A 16 13.08 5.19 7.89
N TYR A 17 11.79 5.06 7.57
CA TYR A 17 10.74 5.88 8.18
C TYR A 17 10.25 5.27 9.50
N PRO A 18 10.10 6.09 10.56
CA PRO A 18 9.62 5.61 11.85
C PRO A 18 8.22 5.01 11.71
N ALA A 19 7.91 4.00 12.52
CA ALA A 19 6.58 3.41 12.55
C ALA A 19 5.59 4.42 13.12
N ALA A 20 4.51 4.70 12.38
CA ALA A 20 3.46 5.60 12.85
C ALA A 20 2.65 5.01 14.01
N TYR A 21 2.61 3.68 14.11
CA TYR A 21 1.92 2.95 15.18
C TYR A 21 2.81 1.82 15.70
N PRO A 22 2.73 1.48 17.01
CA PRO A 22 3.50 0.36 17.58
C PRO A 22 3.13 -0.96 16.91
N MET A 23 4.10 -1.62 16.28
CA MET A 23 3.91 -2.92 15.61
C MET A 23 5.15 -3.80 15.74
N LYS A 24 4.93 -5.10 15.96
CA LYS A 24 6.03 -6.08 16.07
C LYS A 24 6.74 -6.36 14.73
N VAL A 25 5.98 -6.34 13.63
CA VAL A 25 6.49 -6.56 12.27
C VAL A 25 5.66 -5.73 11.29
N ARG A 26 6.32 -4.99 10.40
CA ARG A 26 5.71 -4.06 9.45
C ARG A 26 5.96 -4.50 8.00
N GLY A 27 4.91 -4.56 7.20
CA GLY A 27 5.03 -4.69 5.75
C GLY A 27 5.36 -3.34 5.12
N THR A 28 6.31 -3.30 4.20
CA THR A 28 6.72 -2.07 3.50
C THR A 28 6.52 -2.18 2.00
N LEU A 29 6.23 -1.05 1.36
CA LEU A 29 6.01 -0.93 -0.07
C LEU A 29 7.28 -1.29 -0.85
N ARG A 30 8.45 -0.84 -0.40
CA ARG A 30 9.74 -1.18 -1.01
C ARG A 30 9.94 -2.69 -1.05
N LYS A 31 9.71 -3.39 0.07
CA LYS A 31 9.85 -4.86 0.12
C LYS A 31 8.82 -5.55 -0.76
N PHE A 32 7.57 -5.09 -0.73
CA PHE A 32 6.51 -5.62 -1.60
C PHE A 32 6.87 -5.51 -3.09
N LEU A 33 7.30 -4.33 -3.54
CA LEU A 33 7.67 -4.09 -4.94
C LEU A 33 8.93 -4.87 -5.32
N HIS A 34 9.96 -4.85 -4.47
CA HIS A 34 11.23 -5.52 -4.75
C HIS A 34 11.09 -7.04 -4.81
N ASP A 35 10.60 -7.65 -3.72
CA ASP A 35 10.52 -9.11 -3.61
C ASP A 35 9.44 -9.65 -4.55
N GLY A 36 8.28 -8.96 -4.61
CA GLY A 36 7.20 -9.32 -5.53
C GLY A 36 7.66 -9.31 -6.99
N SER A 37 8.36 -8.25 -7.43
CA SER A 37 8.80 -8.15 -8.82
C SER A 37 9.88 -9.16 -9.15
N SER A 38 10.87 -9.33 -8.27
CA SER A 38 11.94 -10.32 -8.45
C SER A 38 11.38 -11.72 -8.67
N ASN A 39 10.39 -12.09 -7.84
CA ASN A 39 9.72 -13.39 -7.95
C ASN A 39 8.87 -13.52 -9.22
N VAL A 40 8.14 -12.47 -9.62
CA VAL A 40 7.35 -12.48 -10.86
C VAL A 40 8.25 -12.58 -12.09
N PHE A 41 9.36 -11.84 -12.13
CA PHE A 41 10.31 -11.88 -13.25
C PHE A 41 11.02 -13.23 -13.37
N ALA A 42 11.26 -13.92 -12.25
CA ALA A 42 11.83 -15.27 -12.22
C ALA A 42 10.87 -16.35 -12.76
N CYS A 43 9.56 -16.09 -12.82
CA CYS A 43 8.60 -17.02 -13.43
C CYS A 43 8.71 -17.03 -14.97
N GLN A 44 8.29 -18.15 -15.57
CA GLN A 44 8.11 -18.28 -17.01
C GLN A 44 7.15 -17.20 -17.53
N PRO A 45 7.35 -16.64 -18.74
CA PRO A 45 6.55 -15.52 -19.25
C PRO A 45 5.04 -15.72 -19.15
N HIS A 46 4.54 -16.92 -19.45
CA HIS A 46 3.11 -17.26 -19.38
C HIS A 46 2.56 -17.39 -17.94
N GLN A 47 3.42 -17.56 -16.94
CA GLN A 47 3.06 -17.70 -15.52
C GLN A 47 3.10 -16.37 -14.74
N ARG A 48 3.77 -15.34 -15.27
CA ARG A 48 4.03 -14.07 -14.57
C ARG A 48 2.77 -13.39 -14.06
N ARG A 49 1.71 -13.35 -14.88
CA ARG A 49 0.43 -12.74 -14.49
C ARG A 49 -0.25 -13.48 -13.34
N LYS A 50 -0.21 -14.83 -13.37
CA LYS A 50 -0.74 -15.67 -12.28
C LYS A 50 0.07 -15.46 -11.00
N ALA A 51 1.39 -15.40 -11.11
CA ALA A 51 2.28 -15.09 -10.00
C ALA A 51 1.97 -13.70 -9.40
N ALA A 52 1.84 -12.66 -10.23
CA ALA A 52 1.52 -11.31 -9.79
C ALA A 52 0.20 -11.24 -9.01
N THR A 53 -0.82 -12.00 -9.44
CA THR A 53 -2.13 -12.07 -8.78
C THR A 53 -2.04 -12.54 -7.31
N LEU A 54 -1.07 -13.41 -6.99
CA LEU A 54 -0.85 -13.86 -5.61
C LEU A 54 -0.44 -12.70 -4.68
N TYR A 55 0.26 -11.71 -5.23
CA TYR A 55 0.69 -10.52 -4.50
C TYR A 55 -0.40 -9.43 -4.49
N THR A 56 -1.13 -9.24 -5.58
CA THR A 56 -2.08 -8.11 -5.75
C THR A 56 -3.48 -8.37 -5.22
N SER A 57 -3.93 -9.62 -5.10
CA SER A 57 -5.30 -9.95 -4.64
C SER A 57 -5.66 -9.34 -3.27
N GLY A 58 -4.72 -9.35 -2.32
CA GLY A 58 -4.89 -8.71 -1.02
C GLY A 58 -4.86 -7.18 -1.09
N VAL A 59 -4.11 -6.63 -2.04
CA VAL A 59 -4.01 -5.18 -2.29
C VAL A 59 -5.32 -4.66 -2.85
N ASP A 60 -5.93 -5.33 -3.84
CA ASP A 60 -7.20 -4.93 -4.43
C ASP A 60 -8.34 -4.88 -3.40
N ALA A 61 -8.38 -5.87 -2.51
CA ALA A 61 -9.34 -5.89 -1.42
C ALA A 61 -9.11 -4.73 -0.42
N ALA A 62 -7.86 -4.33 -0.21
CA ALA A 62 -7.51 -3.20 0.65
C ALA A 62 -7.84 -1.85 -0.01
N ILE A 63 -7.55 -1.69 -1.30
CA ILE A 63 -7.92 -0.50 -2.10
C ILE A 63 -9.42 -0.26 -1.98
N LYS A 64 -10.24 -1.28 -2.27
CA LYS A 64 -11.71 -1.19 -2.15
C LYS A 64 -12.17 -0.72 -0.76
N LYS A 65 -11.49 -1.16 0.31
CA LYS A 65 -11.83 -0.75 1.68
C LYS A 65 -11.45 0.70 1.94
N ILE A 66 -10.25 1.13 1.54
CA ILE A 66 -9.80 2.51 1.74
C ILE A 66 -10.64 3.48 0.90
N THR A 67 -10.97 3.12 -0.35
CA THR A 67 -11.88 3.91 -1.18
C THR A 67 -13.23 4.13 -0.50
N ARG A 68 -13.82 3.09 0.11
CA ARG A 68 -15.06 3.26 0.91
C ARG A 68 -14.88 4.18 2.11
N MET A 69 -13.72 4.14 2.77
CA MET A 69 -13.41 5.06 3.88
C MET A 69 -13.24 6.51 3.41
N LEU A 70 -12.90 6.72 2.13
CA LEU A 70 -12.78 8.02 1.48
C LEU A 70 -14.13 8.58 0.99
N GLU A 71 -15.14 7.74 0.76
CA GLU A 71 -16.46 8.17 0.23
C GLU A 71 -17.05 9.38 0.98
N PRO A 72 -17.02 9.46 2.33
CA PRO A 72 -17.54 10.63 3.05
C PRO A 72 -16.83 11.95 2.74
N TYR A 73 -15.60 11.90 2.21
CA TYR A 73 -14.78 13.07 1.89
C TYR A 73 -14.85 13.44 0.39
N SER A 74 -15.59 12.68 -0.43
CA SER A 74 -15.55 12.78 -1.90
C SER A 74 -15.93 14.15 -2.49
N ALA A 75 -16.77 14.91 -1.78
CA ALA A 75 -17.23 16.24 -2.20
C ALA A 75 -16.43 17.40 -1.57
N LEU A 76 -15.39 17.10 -0.78
CA LEU A 76 -14.63 18.13 -0.07
C LEU A 76 -13.50 18.69 -0.94
N PRO A 77 -13.13 19.97 -0.75
CA PRO A 77 -11.96 20.55 -1.38
C PRO A 77 -10.69 19.76 -1.01
N THR A 78 -9.84 19.52 -2.01
CA THR A 78 -8.53 18.89 -1.83
C THR A 78 -7.36 19.86 -2.06
N ASP A 79 -7.68 21.12 -2.35
CA ASP A 79 -6.68 22.18 -2.51
C ASP A 79 -5.92 22.39 -1.20
N GLY A 80 -4.59 22.41 -1.31
CA GLY A 80 -3.71 22.57 -0.17
C GLY A 80 -3.72 21.43 0.84
N LEU A 81 -4.27 20.25 0.49
CA LEU A 81 -4.38 19.09 1.39
C LEU A 81 -3.02 18.66 2.00
N PHE A 82 -1.94 18.94 1.29
CA PHE A 82 -0.59 18.52 1.66
C PHE A 82 0.41 19.67 1.87
N ASP A 83 -0.03 20.93 1.94
CA ASP A 83 0.88 22.10 1.96
C ASP A 83 1.89 22.07 3.11
N ASP A 84 1.52 21.49 4.25
CA ASP A 84 2.38 21.38 5.44
C ASP A 84 3.29 20.14 5.43
N PHE A 85 3.30 19.35 4.35
CA PHE A 85 4.00 18.07 4.29
C PHE A 85 5.06 18.03 3.20
N ALA A 86 6.29 17.67 3.58
CA ALA A 86 7.36 17.44 2.61
C ALA A 86 7.08 16.15 1.80
N PRO A 87 7.03 16.18 0.45
CA PRO A 87 6.78 14.99 -0.36
C PRO A 87 7.97 14.04 -0.38
N VAL A 88 7.69 12.74 -0.40
CA VAL A 88 8.66 11.66 -0.63
C VAL A 88 8.12 10.76 -1.73
N LEU A 89 9.00 10.28 -2.62
CA LEU A 89 8.59 9.36 -3.68
C LEU A 89 8.20 7.98 -3.11
N ALA A 90 7.08 7.42 -3.59
CA ALA A 90 6.62 6.10 -3.15
C ALA A 90 7.63 4.96 -3.41
N HIS A 91 8.53 5.15 -4.38
CA HIS A 91 9.67 4.27 -4.64
C HIS A 91 10.83 5.06 -5.27
N PRO A 92 12.09 4.57 -5.17
CA PRO A 92 13.24 5.23 -5.78
C PRO A 92 13.11 5.40 -7.30
N THR A 93 13.72 6.46 -7.83
CA THR A 93 13.87 6.67 -9.27
C THR A 93 14.67 5.53 -9.88
N GLY A 94 14.19 4.96 -10.99
CA GLY A 94 14.86 3.84 -11.68
C GLY A 94 14.57 2.45 -11.10
N MET A 95 13.75 2.34 -10.04
CA MET A 95 13.30 1.02 -9.56
C MET A 95 12.46 0.33 -10.64
N ILE A 96 12.91 -0.85 -11.08
CA ILE A 96 12.17 -1.72 -11.99
C ILE A 96 11.25 -2.62 -11.18
N TYR A 97 9.96 -2.60 -11.47
CA TYR A 97 8.98 -3.48 -10.85
C TYR A 97 7.95 -3.95 -11.88
N TRP A 98 7.27 -5.06 -11.58
CA TRP A 98 6.21 -5.60 -12.43
C TRP A 98 4.96 -4.69 -12.37
N ASP A 99 4.41 -4.30 -13.51
CA ASP A 99 3.35 -3.29 -13.61
C ASP A 99 2.13 -3.57 -12.72
N ASP A 100 1.68 -4.83 -12.58
CA ASP A 100 0.53 -5.14 -11.72
C ASP A 100 0.79 -4.81 -10.24
N LEU A 101 2.06 -4.85 -9.79
CA LEU A 101 2.43 -4.50 -8.42
C LEU A 101 2.37 -3.00 -8.16
N ARG A 102 2.21 -2.15 -9.19
CA ARG A 102 1.90 -0.73 -9.04
C ARG A 102 0.68 -0.48 -8.16
N ARG A 103 -0.27 -1.42 -8.12
CA ARG A 103 -1.43 -1.37 -7.22
C ARG A 103 -1.03 -1.20 -5.75
N GLY A 104 0.14 -1.70 -5.34
CA GLY A 104 0.67 -1.46 -4.01
C GLY A 104 1.00 0.02 -3.76
N VAL A 105 1.47 0.73 -4.78
CA VAL A 105 1.68 2.18 -4.73
C VAL A 105 0.35 2.90 -4.61
N ASP A 106 -0.62 2.54 -5.46
CA ASP A 106 -1.95 3.17 -5.45
C ASP A 106 -2.65 2.99 -4.08
N LEU A 107 -2.47 1.83 -3.44
CA LEU A 107 -2.95 1.60 -2.07
C LEU A 107 -2.35 2.57 -1.05
N VAL A 108 -1.03 2.81 -1.11
CA VAL A 108 -0.34 3.73 -0.19
C VAL A 108 -0.74 5.18 -0.48
N VAL A 109 -0.92 5.56 -1.74
CA VAL A 109 -1.41 6.89 -2.13
C VAL A 109 -2.83 7.14 -1.60
N LEU A 110 -3.75 6.18 -1.79
CA LEU A 110 -5.11 6.30 -1.26
C LEU A 110 -5.13 6.40 0.27
N TYR A 111 -4.25 5.65 0.93
CA TYR A 111 -4.07 5.75 2.38
C TYR A 111 -3.56 7.13 2.81
N ASP A 112 -2.59 7.69 2.09
CA ASP A 112 -2.02 9.02 2.34
C ASP A 112 -3.08 10.12 2.24
N ILE A 113 -3.89 10.08 1.18
CA ILE A 113 -5.03 10.98 0.97
C ILE A 113 -6.01 10.88 2.15
N LEU A 114 -6.37 9.66 2.56
CA LEU A 114 -7.29 9.46 3.69
C LEU A 114 -6.73 10.05 4.99
N VAL A 115 -5.44 9.84 5.26
CA VAL A 115 -4.77 10.39 6.45
C VAL A 115 -4.82 11.92 6.43
N ALA A 116 -4.43 12.55 5.32
CA ALA A 116 -4.45 14.00 5.21
C ALA A 116 -5.88 14.58 5.37
N LEU A 117 -6.89 13.94 4.77
CA LEU A 117 -8.29 14.34 4.91
C LEU A 117 -8.78 14.24 6.36
N THR A 118 -8.33 13.22 7.11
CA THR A 118 -8.68 13.09 8.54
C THR A 118 -7.97 14.10 9.43
N TYR A 119 -6.86 14.68 8.99
CA TYR A 119 -6.23 15.80 9.67
C TYR A 119 -6.94 17.11 9.38
N ARG A 120 -7.32 17.33 8.11
CA ARG A 120 -8.02 18.54 7.66
C ARG A 120 -9.46 18.61 8.17
N TYR A 121 -10.16 17.49 8.19
CA TYR A 121 -11.59 17.38 8.54
C TYR A 121 -11.81 16.32 9.64
N PRO A 122 -11.29 16.55 10.86
CA PRO A 122 -11.24 15.52 11.90
C PRO A 122 -12.60 15.11 12.48
N THR A 123 -13.63 15.95 12.32
CA THR A 123 -14.97 15.77 12.89
C THR A 123 -16.02 15.31 11.87
N LEU A 124 -15.63 15.05 10.63
CA LEU A 124 -16.57 14.69 9.56
C LEU A 124 -17.27 13.34 9.81
N GLN A 125 -16.56 12.40 10.42
CA GLN A 125 -17.09 11.08 10.73
C GLN A 125 -17.42 10.95 12.22
N SER A 126 -18.36 10.07 12.54
CA SER A 126 -18.72 9.73 13.92
C SER A 126 -17.60 9.01 14.67
N VAL A 127 -16.72 8.31 13.95
CA VAL A 127 -15.55 7.64 14.51
C VAL A 127 -14.40 8.65 14.66
N PRO A 128 -13.67 8.67 15.79
CA PRO A 128 -12.51 9.54 15.95
C PRO A 128 -11.49 9.37 14.82
N ALA A 129 -11.03 10.49 14.24
CA ALA A 129 -10.07 10.51 13.14
C ALA A 129 -8.82 9.64 13.38
N ALA A 130 -8.27 9.65 14.61
CA ALA A 130 -7.13 8.82 14.98
C ALA A 130 -7.43 7.31 14.86
N THR A 131 -8.64 6.88 15.24
CA THR A 131 -9.08 5.49 15.08
C THR A 131 -9.22 5.13 13.61
N LEU A 132 -9.78 6.03 12.80
CA LEU A 132 -9.90 5.82 11.36
C LEU A 132 -8.53 5.66 10.69
N ARG A 133 -7.57 6.54 11.02
CA ARG A 133 -6.19 6.46 10.52
C ARG A 133 -5.51 5.15 10.90
N ARG A 134 -5.66 4.72 12.15
CA ARG A 134 -5.08 3.45 12.64
C ARG A 134 -5.70 2.24 11.95
N GLN A 135 -7.02 2.24 11.75
CA GLN A 135 -7.70 1.17 11.02
C GLN A 135 -7.25 1.11 9.56
N ALA A 136 -7.20 2.26 8.88
CA ALA A 136 -6.73 2.36 7.51
C ALA A 136 -5.25 1.94 7.38
N HIS A 137 -4.40 2.28 8.36
CA HIS A 137 -3.02 1.83 8.42
C HIS A 137 -2.91 0.31 8.37
N VAL A 138 -3.69 -0.37 9.22
CA VAL A 138 -3.70 -1.85 9.27
C VAL A 138 -4.21 -2.44 7.95
N ILE A 139 -5.21 -1.82 7.34
CA ILE A 139 -5.76 -2.25 6.03
C ILE A 139 -4.70 -2.11 4.93
N ALA A 140 -3.96 -1.00 4.88
CA ALA A 140 -2.92 -0.74 3.90
C ALA A 140 -1.67 -1.63 4.11
N MET A 141 -1.21 -1.78 5.35
CA MET A 141 0.03 -2.49 5.67
C MET A 141 -0.08 -4.01 5.49
N ARG A 142 -1.20 -4.61 5.91
CA ARG A 142 -1.39 -6.07 5.90
C ARG A 142 -1.07 -6.74 4.55
N PRO A 143 -1.59 -6.27 3.39
CA PRO A 143 -1.24 -6.88 2.11
C PRO A 143 0.23 -6.71 1.74
N LEU A 144 0.87 -5.59 2.09
CA LEU A 144 2.32 -5.40 1.86
C LEU A 144 3.15 -6.44 2.62
N PHE A 145 2.73 -6.77 3.86
CA PHE A 145 3.37 -7.81 4.66
C PHE A 145 3.19 -9.23 4.09
N ARG A 146 2.09 -9.48 3.38
CA ARG A 146 1.79 -10.81 2.81
C ARG A 146 2.74 -11.24 1.68
N VAL A 147 3.63 -10.35 1.22
CA VAL A 147 4.68 -10.68 0.25
C VAL A 147 5.48 -11.92 0.65
N MET A 148 5.79 -12.11 1.94
CA MET A 148 6.52 -13.28 2.43
C MET A 148 5.75 -14.59 2.21
N ARG A 149 4.43 -14.57 2.47
CA ARG A 149 3.56 -15.74 2.27
C ARG A 149 3.38 -16.03 0.78
N ALA A 150 3.15 -15.00 -0.04
CA ALA A 150 3.03 -15.16 -1.48
C ALA A 150 4.31 -15.72 -2.11
N THR A 151 5.48 -15.23 -1.67
CA THR A 151 6.80 -15.76 -2.06
C THR A 151 6.93 -17.24 -1.71
N ARG A 152 6.55 -17.65 -0.49
CA ARG A 152 6.61 -19.07 -0.09
C ARG A 152 5.71 -19.96 -0.95
N ILE A 153 4.48 -19.51 -1.25
CA ILE A 153 3.55 -20.26 -2.10
C ILE A 153 4.12 -20.42 -3.52
N LEU A 154 4.66 -19.33 -4.07
CA LEU A 154 5.26 -19.33 -5.40
C LEU A 154 6.46 -20.29 -5.48
N ASN A 155 7.39 -20.18 -4.53
CA ASN A 155 8.60 -21.01 -4.49
C ASN A 155 8.29 -22.50 -4.23
N SER A 156 7.13 -22.82 -3.65
CA SER A 156 6.70 -24.21 -3.45
C SER A 156 6.08 -24.86 -4.70
N GLY A 157 5.96 -24.16 -5.82
CA GLY A 157 5.32 -24.68 -7.05
C GLY A 157 3.79 -24.75 -7.00
N ARG A 158 3.20 -24.75 -5.79
CA ARG A 158 1.74 -24.78 -5.53
C ARG A 158 0.94 -23.69 -6.26
N ALA A 159 1.58 -22.59 -6.64
CA ALA A 159 0.98 -21.55 -7.46
C ALA A 159 0.54 -22.04 -8.86
N PHE A 160 1.14 -23.13 -9.35
CA PHE A 160 1.03 -23.60 -10.73
C PHE A 160 0.43 -25.01 -10.86
N GLU A 161 0.26 -25.77 -9.78
CA GLU A 161 -0.21 -27.17 -9.77
C GLU A 161 -1.67 -27.39 -10.22
N HIS A 162 -2.44 -26.31 -10.41
CA HIS A 162 -3.83 -26.35 -10.89
C HIS A 162 -4.04 -25.46 -12.13
N GLY A 163 -3.05 -25.38 -13.02
CA GLY A 163 -3.10 -24.64 -14.29
C GLY A 163 -3.36 -25.56 -15.46
#